data_AF-A0A6U5L528-F1
#
_entry.id   AF-A0A6U5L528-F1
#
_cell.length_a   1.000
_cell.length_b   1.000
_cell.length_c   1.000
_cell.angle_alpha   90.00
_cell.angle_beta   90.00
_cell.angle_gamma   90.00
#
_symmetry.space_group_name_H-M   'P 1'
#
loop_
_entity.id
_entity.type
_entity.pdbx_description
1 polymer ?
#
loop_
_entity_poly.entity_id
_entity_poly.type
_entity_poly.pdbx_seq_one_letter_code
_entity_poly.pdbx_strand_id
1 'polypeptide(L)'
;KGWASLGGARPSVAAFLFYERGDGGGMQKLRKVGGGGLACARDDPDFGISFGPDGLVVPMQKGRGRLATSKLGTYFERGPEEASSLFGGAGTMELRDLKVLVGVYGPEEEIPYAGGVLDMTSG
;
A
#
# COMPACT_ATOMS: atom_id res chain seq x y z
N LYS A 1 12.54 1.57 -10.32
CA LYS A 1 11.32 1.50 -11.15
C LYS A 1 10.15 1.16 -10.22
N GLY A 2 9.05 1.90 -10.28
CA GLY A 2 7.91 1.74 -9.36
C GLY A 2 7.27 0.39 -9.64
N TRP A 3 6.42 -0.10 -8.76
CA TRP A 3 5.74 -1.38 -8.97
C TRP A 3 5.03 -1.40 -10.33
N ALA A 4 4.06 -0.52 -10.60
CA ALA A 4 3.52 -0.39 -11.95
C ALA A 4 4.33 0.62 -12.77
N SER A 5 5.09 1.49 -12.09
CA SER A 5 5.94 2.51 -12.71
C SER A 5 5.14 3.47 -13.60
N LEU A 6 3.83 3.58 -13.34
CA LEU A 6 2.88 4.47 -14.02
C LEU A 6 2.87 5.88 -13.41
N GLY A 7 3.59 6.13 -12.32
CA GLY A 7 3.70 7.45 -11.67
C GLY A 7 2.42 7.97 -11.01
N GLY A 8 1.28 7.30 -11.24
CA GLY A 8 -0.04 7.79 -10.84
C GLY A 8 -0.40 7.44 -9.41
N ALA A 9 -0.75 8.46 -8.62
CA ALA A 9 -1.45 8.23 -7.39
C ALA A 9 -2.90 7.79 -7.66
N ARG A 10 -3.40 6.79 -6.93
CA ARG A 10 -4.73 6.21 -7.14
C ARG A 10 -5.63 6.43 -5.93
N PRO A 11 -6.76 7.14 -6.05
CA PRO A 11 -7.76 7.19 -5.00
C PRO A 11 -8.50 5.86 -4.91
N SER A 12 -8.86 5.42 -3.71
CA SER A 12 -9.84 4.34 -3.52
C SER A 12 -10.51 4.49 -2.18
N VAL A 13 -11.84 4.60 -2.19
CA VAL A 13 -12.67 4.61 -0.98
C VAL A 13 -12.71 3.20 -0.35
N ALA A 14 -12.51 2.16 -1.17
CA ALA A 14 -12.52 0.76 -0.77
C ALA A 14 -11.12 0.21 -0.46
N ALA A 15 -10.13 1.07 -0.20
CA ALA A 15 -8.78 0.62 0.13
C ALA A 15 -8.73 -0.15 1.46
N PHE A 16 -7.94 -1.21 1.50
CA PHE A 16 -7.68 -2.01 2.70
C PHE A 16 -6.24 -2.53 2.70
N LEU A 17 -5.71 -2.80 3.89
CA LEU A 17 -4.49 -3.59 4.08
C LEU A 17 -4.86 -4.95 4.64
N PHE A 18 -4.19 -5.99 4.16
CA PHE A 18 -4.23 -7.31 4.78
C PHE A 18 -2.85 -7.65 5.30
N TYR A 19 -2.78 -8.16 6.53
CA TYR A 19 -1.53 -8.63 7.11
C TYR A 19 -1.77 -9.88 7.94
N GLU A 20 -0.74 -10.70 8.06
CA GLU A 20 -0.77 -11.89 8.91
C GLU A 20 -0.49 -11.49 10.36
N ARG A 21 -1.35 -11.93 11.28
CA ARG A 21 -1.12 -11.70 12.71
C ARG A 21 -0.01 -12.61 13.21
N GLY A 22 0.95 -12.04 13.93
CA GLY A 22 2.09 -12.79 14.50
C GLY A 22 1.71 -13.78 15.60
N ASP A 23 0.46 -13.77 16.07
CA ASP A 23 -0.09 -14.69 17.08
C ASP A 23 -0.63 -16.00 16.47
N GLY A 24 -0.50 -16.20 15.16
CA GLY A 24 -1.08 -17.35 14.45
C GLY A 24 -2.59 -17.25 14.24
N GLY A 25 -3.21 -16.12 14.57
CA GLY A 25 -4.65 -15.86 14.45
C GLY A 25 -5.16 -15.63 13.01
N GLY A 26 -4.31 -15.83 12.00
CA GLY A 26 -4.66 -15.68 10.59
C GLY A 26 -4.53 -14.25 10.05
N MET A 27 -5.18 -13.99 8.91
CA MET A 27 -5.12 -12.71 8.20
C MET A 27 -6.06 -11.68 8.80
N GLN A 28 -5.54 -10.49 9.12
CA GLN A 28 -6.32 -9.35 9.56
C GLN A 28 -6.50 -8.36 8.41
N LYS A 29 -7.74 -7.90 8.23
CA LYS A 29 -8.08 -6.78 7.33
C LYS A 29 -8.06 -5.48 8.13
N LEU A 30 -7.39 -4.46 7.61
CA LEU A 30 -7.45 -3.08 8.09
C LEU A 30 -8.14 -2.21 7.05
N ARG A 31 -9.21 -1.53 7.44
CA ARG A 31 -9.98 -0.62 6.60
C ARG A 31 -9.30 0.75 6.50
N LYS A 32 -9.57 1.47 5.41
CA LYS A 32 -9.30 2.91 5.34
C LYS A 32 -10.18 3.66 6.34
N VAL A 33 -9.60 4.54 7.15
CA VAL A 33 -10.30 5.42 8.10
C VAL A 33 -9.93 6.90 7.96
N GLY A 34 -8.86 7.22 7.22
CA GLY A 34 -8.48 8.60 6.93
C GLY A 34 -9.44 9.29 5.95
N GLY A 35 -9.34 10.62 5.87
CA GLY A 35 -10.14 11.46 4.97
C GLY A 35 -9.84 11.27 3.47
N GLY A 36 -10.10 12.30 2.65
CA GLY A 36 -9.74 12.29 1.23
C GLY A 36 -8.23 12.06 1.08
N GLY A 37 -7.83 10.93 0.51
CA GLY A 37 -6.43 10.56 0.40
C GLY A 37 -6.21 9.38 -0.53
N LEU A 38 -5.05 9.35 -1.14
CA LEU A 38 -4.70 8.42 -2.22
C LEU A 38 -4.33 7.06 -1.63
N ALA A 39 -5.02 6.01 -2.10
CA ALA A 39 -4.82 4.64 -1.65
C ALA A 39 -3.46 4.10 -2.08
N CYS A 40 -3.03 4.44 -3.29
CA CYS A 40 -1.64 4.41 -3.70
C CYS A 40 -1.18 5.86 -3.81
N ALA A 41 -0.44 6.36 -2.82
CA ALA A 41 -0.05 7.77 -2.78
C ALA A 41 1.19 8.07 -3.63
N ARG A 42 2.06 7.07 -3.83
CA ARG A 42 3.23 7.16 -4.69
C ARG A 42 3.54 5.79 -5.27
N ASP A 43 3.81 5.75 -6.57
CA ASP A 43 4.38 4.60 -7.27
C ASP A 43 5.44 5.11 -8.25
N ASP A 44 6.66 5.30 -7.75
CA ASP A 44 7.70 6.06 -8.43
C ASP A 44 8.98 5.23 -8.63
N PRO A 45 9.61 5.32 -9.81
CA PRO A 45 10.80 4.55 -10.12
C PRO A 45 12.02 4.81 -9.26
N ASP A 46 12.15 6.02 -8.75
CA ASP A 46 13.29 6.45 -7.96
C ASP A 46 12.94 6.49 -6.48
N PHE A 47 11.75 6.06 -6.08
CA PHE A 47 11.34 5.96 -4.68
C PHE A 47 10.90 4.55 -4.26
N GLY A 48 10.00 3.93 -5.00
CA GLY A 48 9.24 2.73 -4.58
C GLY A 48 7.74 3.02 -4.48
N ILE A 49 7.05 2.30 -3.61
CA ILE A 49 5.59 2.41 -3.46
C ILE A 49 5.17 2.83 -2.05
N SER A 50 4.12 3.66 -1.96
CA SER A 50 3.43 3.95 -0.71
C SER A 50 1.91 3.78 -0.83
N PHE A 51 1.35 3.01 0.11
CA PHE A 51 -0.08 2.81 0.30
C PHE A 51 -0.60 3.72 1.41
N GLY A 52 -1.58 4.55 1.07
CA GLY A 52 -1.80 5.78 1.81
C GLY A 52 -0.58 6.71 1.75
N PRO A 53 -0.68 7.94 2.25
CA PRO A 53 0.47 8.85 2.34
C PRO A 53 1.60 8.27 3.21
N ASP A 54 1.24 7.62 4.32
CA ASP A 54 2.17 7.08 5.32
C ASP A 54 1.76 5.70 5.88
N GLY A 55 0.72 5.08 5.34
CA GLY A 55 0.14 3.84 5.88
C GLY A 55 1.09 2.65 5.83
N LEU A 56 1.63 2.40 4.63
CA LEU A 56 2.67 1.41 4.38
C LEU A 56 3.57 1.92 3.25
N VAL A 57 4.85 2.11 3.54
CA VAL A 57 5.84 2.62 2.59
C VAL A 57 6.91 1.58 2.40
N VAL A 58 7.14 1.20 1.14
CA VAL A 58 8.20 0.28 0.74
C VAL A 58 9.13 1.02 -0.22
N PRO A 59 10.17 1.69 0.32
CA PRO A 59 11.15 2.34 -0.52
C PRO A 59 11.96 1.27 -1.26
N MET A 60 12.27 1.52 -2.53
CA MET A 60 13.12 0.69 -3.38
C MET A 60 14.40 1.42 -3.81
N GLN A 61 14.70 2.55 -3.16
CA GLN A 61 15.90 3.36 -3.39
C GLN A 61 17.20 2.65 -3.02
N LYS A 62 18.28 2.91 -3.77
CA LYS A 62 19.62 2.42 -3.42
C LYS A 62 20.02 2.94 -2.02
N GLY A 63 20.45 2.04 -1.13
CA GLY A 63 20.88 2.37 0.24
C GLY A 63 19.76 2.46 1.30
N ARG A 64 18.49 2.50 0.88
CA ARG A 64 17.31 2.47 1.77
C ARG A 64 16.25 1.45 1.37
N GLY A 65 16.48 0.72 0.28
CA GLY A 65 15.47 -0.06 -0.46
C GLY A 65 14.94 -1.32 0.21
N ARG A 66 15.26 -1.52 1.49
CA ARG A 66 14.76 -2.64 2.30
C ARG A 66 14.06 -2.18 3.57
N LEU A 67 14.14 -0.89 3.95
CA LEU A 67 13.54 -0.43 5.19
C LEU A 67 12.11 0.04 4.94
N ALA A 68 11.14 -0.87 5.12
CA ALA A 68 9.73 -0.52 5.05
C ALA A 68 9.31 0.25 6.31
N THR A 69 8.33 1.13 6.15
CA THR A 69 7.72 1.86 7.27
C THR A 69 6.21 1.70 7.25
N SER A 70 5.59 1.73 8.43
CA SER A 70 4.14 1.66 8.58
C SER A 70 3.66 2.59 9.69
N LYS A 71 2.57 3.30 9.41
CA LYS A 71 1.88 4.15 10.37
C LYS A 71 0.37 3.97 10.24
N LEU A 72 -0.24 3.41 11.29
CA LEU A 72 -1.67 3.15 11.39
C LEU A 72 -2.38 4.26 12.19
N GLY A 73 -3.68 4.40 11.96
CA GLY A 73 -4.57 5.37 12.60
C GLY A 73 -4.79 6.66 11.80
N THR A 74 -3.91 7.01 10.85
CA THR A 74 -4.08 8.20 10.00
C THR A 74 -4.82 7.90 8.70
N TYR A 75 -4.38 6.85 7.98
CA TYR A 75 -4.99 6.44 6.71
C TYR A 75 -5.73 5.11 6.83
N PHE A 76 -5.05 4.07 7.35
CA PHE A 76 -5.66 2.79 7.70
C PHE A 76 -5.98 2.73 9.20
N GLU A 77 -6.99 1.95 9.59
CA GLU A 77 -7.34 1.77 11.00
C GLU A 77 -6.17 1.22 11.81
N ARG A 78 -6.20 1.47 13.12
CA ARG A 78 -5.25 0.84 14.03
C ARG A 78 -5.50 -0.67 14.09
N GLY A 79 -4.42 -1.42 14.29
CA GLY A 79 -4.51 -2.86 14.46
C GLY A 79 -5.20 -3.26 15.77
N PRO A 80 -5.32 -4.57 16.05
CA PRO A 80 -5.65 -5.07 17.38
C PRO A 80 -4.78 -4.39 18.44
N GLU A 81 -5.35 -4.19 19.64
CA GLU A 81 -4.68 -3.52 20.76
C GLU A 81 -4.24 -2.07 20.45
N GLU A 82 -4.94 -1.39 19.53
CA GLU A 82 -4.64 0.01 19.15
C GLU A 82 -3.24 0.20 18.55
N ALA A 83 -2.69 -0.84 17.92
CA ALA A 83 -1.36 -0.79 17.32
C ALA A 83 -1.23 0.34 16.29
N SER A 84 -0.15 1.11 16.41
CA SER A 84 0.16 2.27 15.56
C SER A 84 0.99 1.91 14.32
N SER A 85 1.35 0.63 14.13
CA SER A 85 2.18 0.14 13.03
C SER A 85 1.98 -1.36 12.81
N LEU A 86 2.15 -1.83 11.57
CA LEU A 86 2.25 -3.26 11.23
C LEU A 86 3.54 -3.93 11.74
N PHE A 87 4.61 -3.16 11.97
CA PHE A 87 5.95 -3.66 12.27
C PHE A 87 6.31 -3.66 13.76
N GLY A 88 5.41 -3.16 14.62
CA GLY A 88 5.74 -2.86 16.02
C GLY A 88 6.81 -1.77 16.18
N GLY A 89 7.25 -1.54 17.41
CA GLY A 89 8.36 -0.63 17.74
C GLY A 89 8.25 0.78 17.13
N ALA A 90 9.33 1.24 16.49
CA ALA A 90 9.40 2.56 15.84
C ALA A 90 8.65 2.64 14.49
N GLY A 91 7.94 1.58 14.09
CA GLY A 91 7.18 1.53 12.86
C GLY A 91 7.99 1.23 11.61
N THR A 92 9.16 0.61 11.75
CA THR A 92 10.05 0.28 10.63
C THR A 92 10.49 -1.18 10.69
N MET A 93 10.72 -1.78 9.51
CA MET A 93 11.18 -3.17 9.38
C MET A 93 12.06 -3.35 8.15
N GLU A 94 13.13 -4.12 8.29
CA GLU A 94 13.93 -4.54 7.14
C GLU A 94 13.23 -5.72 6.44
N LEU A 95 12.88 -5.52 5.17
CA LEU A 95 12.28 -6.52 4.32
C LEU A 95 13.33 -7.48 3.80
N ARG A 96 13.04 -8.78 3.95
CA ARG A 96 13.80 -9.84 3.29
C ARG A 96 13.47 -9.92 1.81
N ASP A 97 12.17 -9.95 1.50
CA ASP A 97 11.64 -10.15 0.15
C ASP A 97 10.39 -9.27 -0.06
N LEU A 98 10.21 -8.75 -1.27
CA LEU A 98 8.97 -8.11 -1.71
C LEU A 98 8.37 -8.95 -2.84
N LYS A 99 7.17 -9.48 -2.60
CA LYS A 99 6.39 -10.18 -3.63
C LYS A 99 5.22 -9.32 -4.05
N VAL A 100 5.01 -9.29 -5.35
CA VAL A 100 4.04 -8.42 -5.99
C VAL A 100 3.15 -9.29 -6.87
N LEU A 101 1.86 -9.29 -6.58
CA LEU A 101 0.86 -10.12 -7.25
C LEU A 101 -0.04 -9.21 -8.08
N VAL A 102 -0.18 -9.52 -9.36
CA VAL A 102 -1.02 -8.80 -10.31
C VAL A 102 -2.00 -9.80 -10.92
N GLY A 103 -3.27 -9.45 -10.98
CA GLY A 103 -4.26 -10.24 -11.71
C GLY A 103 -3.93 -10.22 -13.20
N VAL A 104 -3.84 -11.41 -13.81
CA VAL A 104 -3.79 -11.54 -15.27
C VAL A 104 -5.21 -11.84 -15.71
N TYR A 105 -5.81 -10.88 -16.42
CA TYR A 105 -7.18 -11.00 -16.89
C TYR A 105 -7.20 -11.42 -18.36
N GLY A 106 -8.13 -12.31 -18.71
CA GLY A 106 -8.37 -12.72 -20.09
C GLY A 106 -8.93 -11.57 -20.93
N PRO A 107 -8.88 -11.66 -22.28
CA PRO A 107 -9.41 -10.62 -23.17
C PRO A 107 -10.90 -10.31 -22.95
N GLU A 108 -11.66 -11.31 -22.51
CA GLU A 108 -13.11 -11.22 -22.27
C GLU A 108 -13.46 -11.00 -20.79
N GLU A 109 -12.47 -10.92 -19.91
CA GLU A 109 -12.71 -10.74 -18.47
C GLU A 109 -12.85 -9.26 -18.13
N GLU A 110 -13.94 -8.94 -17.43
CA GLU A 110 -14.15 -7.60 -16.90
C GLU A 110 -13.16 -7.35 -15.75
N ILE A 111 -12.27 -6.36 -15.92
CA ILE A 111 -11.36 -5.92 -14.86
C ILE A 111 -12.16 -5.04 -13.89
N PRO A 112 -12.34 -5.45 -12.63
CA PRO A 112 -13.09 -4.65 -11.67
C PRO A 112 -12.46 -3.26 -11.50
N TYR A 113 -13.27 -2.21 -11.59
CA TYR A 113 -12.82 -0.82 -11.47
C TYR A 113 -11.79 -0.34 -12.51
N ALA A 114 -11.77 -0.93 -13.72
CA ALA A 114 -10.93 -0.46 -14.83
C ALA A 114 -11.08 1.06 -15.12
N GLY A 115 -12.29 1.60 -14.94
CA GLY A 115 -12.57 3.03 -15.10
C GLY A 115 -12.22 3.92 -13.89
N GLY A 116 -11.78 3.33 -12.76
CA GLY A 116 -11.35 4.06 -11.57
C GLY A 116 -9.93 4.62 -11.67
N VAL A 117 -9.24 4.35 -12.78
CA VAL A 117 -7.99 5.00 -13.16
C VAL A 117 -8.34 6.37 -13.72
N LEU A 118 -8.36 7.39 -12.86
CA LEU A 118 -8.33 8.77 -13.35
C LEU A 118 -6.95 8.98 -13.98
N ASP A 119 -6.88 8.98 -15.31
CA ASP A 119 -5.73 9.51 -16.03
C ASP A 119 -5.65 11.00 -15.71
N MET A 120 -4.77 11.36 -14.78
CA MET A 120 -4.50 12.75 -14.41
C MET A 120 -3.57 13.42 -15.44
N THR A 121 -3.69 13.07 -16.72
CA THR A 121 -2.92 13.65 -17.84
C THR A 121 -3.74 14.62 -18.68
N SER A 122 -4.85 15.14 -18.16
CA SER A 122 -5.52 16.29 -18.78
C SER A 122 -4.92 17.59 -18.24
N GLY A 123 -3.74 17.93 -18.76
CA GLY A 123 -3.12 19.26 -18.70
C GLY A 123 -2.86 19.75 -20.12
#